data_AF-A0A7Y3PMD4-F1
#
_entry.id   AF-A0A7Y3PMD4-F1
#
_cell.length_a   1.000
_cell.length_b   1.000
_cell.length_c   1.000
_cell.angle_alpha   90.00
_cell.angle_beta   90.00
_cell.angle_gamma   90.00
#
_symmetry.space_group_name_H-M   'P 1'
#
loop_
_entity.id
_entity.type
_entity.pdbx_description
1 polymer ?
#
loop_
_entity_poly.entity_id
_entity_poly.type
_entity_poly.pdbx_seq_one_letter_code
_entity_poly.pdbx_strand_id
1 'polypeptide(L)'
;MGDEPKVGKSLDGTPGIKGQNDALGVGVEGLAKQGIGVYGKAEGEDPNNKAVGVKGFSFGRKEEDFGVLGESVGQAPGVKGDNSRGGPGVEGTGYRGPGVRGTSGSGPGVHGKSLQSRSPGVHGEGTGGPGVRGTSDEDCGGRFESQKHGQIYLKPVKPEFASDGTPKLPRTGAPGELLAVMGPDFSCTLWLCVVQSFPLPHHPSPVSWAPVQLGPAVQGEV
;
A
#
# COMPACT_ATOMS: atom_id res chain seq x y z
N MET A 1 17.72 -20.64 46.40
CA MET A 1 16.56 -19.83 46.80
C MET A 1 16.43 -18.75 45.74
N GLY A 2 15.47 -18.85 44.84
CA GLY A 2 15.26 -17.82 43.82
C GLY A 2 14.43 -16.71 44.42
N ASP A 3 14.90 -15.47 44.34
CA ASP A 3 14.12 -14.31 44.76
C ASP A 3 12.81 -14.26 43.95
N GLU A 4 11.69 -14.08 44.65
CA GLU A 4 10.42 -13.87 43.98
C GLU A 4 10.47 -12.58 43.15
N PRO A 5 9.83 -12.55 41.97
CA PRO A 5 9.81 -11.37 41.12
C PRO A 5 9.11 -10.22 41.86
N LYS A 6 9.73 -9.03 41.86
CA LYS A 6 9.08 -7.81 42.33
C LYS A 6 7.99 -7.40 41.33
N VAL A 7 6.74 -7.35 41.78
CA VAL A 7 5.58 -7.00 40.94
C VAL A 7 5.06 -5.62 41.32
N GLY A 8 4.98 -4.70 40.36
CA GLY A 8 4.21 -3.46 40.50
C GLY A 8 2.82 -3.63 39.86
N LYS A 9 1.75 -3.50 40.66
CA LYS A 9 0.36 -3.66 40.23
C LYS A 9 -0.46 -2.46 40.67
N SER A 10 -1.34 -1.97 39.80
CA SER A 10 -2.34 -0.95 40.13
C SER A 10 -3.75 -1.45 39.82
N LEU A 11 -4.74 -0.94 40.56
CA LEU A 11 -6.17 -1.28 40.44
C LEU A 11 -7.05 -0.03 40.21
N ASP A 12 -6.49 1.18 40.25
CA ASP A 12 -7.23 2.45 40.19
C ASP A 12 -6.97 3.23 38.89
N GLY A 13 -6.32 2.59 37.92
CA GLY A 13 -5.97 3.21 36.63
C GLY A 13 -4.66 3.99 36.64
N THR A 14 -3.97 4.11 37.78
CA THR A 14 -2.59 4.63 37.82
C THR A 14 -1.59 3.60 37.28
N PRO A 15 -0.40 4.01 36.81
CA PRO A 15 0.63 3.05 36.41
C PRO A 15 1.10 2.20 37.60
N GLY A 16 1.10 0.87 37.46
CA GLY A 16 1.67 -0.03 38.47
C GLY A 16 3.19 0.12 38.63
N ILE A 17 3.87 0.53 37.55
CA ILE A 17 5.29 0.91 37.52
C ILE A 17 5.43 2.10 36.56
N LYS A 18 6.24 3.11 36.94
CA LYS A 18 6.57 4.25 36.09
C LYS A 18 8.08 4.47 36.09
N GLY A 19 8.72 4.39 34.93
CA GLY A 19 10.07 4.91 34.72
C GLY A 19 10.02 6.17 33.85
N GLN A 20 10.80 7.17 34.22
CA GLN A 20 10.83 8.48 33.58
C GLN A 20 12.28 8.98 33.58
N ASN A 21 12.72 9.53 32.45
CA ASN A 21 13.98 10.25 32.33
C ASN A 21 13.66 11.57 31.62
N ASP A 22 13.93 12.69 32.29
CA ASP A 22 13.65 14.04 31.79
C ASP A 22 14.85 14.66 31.05
N ALA A 23 15.93 13.89 30.87
CA ALA A 23 17.13 14.25 30.13
C ALA A 23 17.34 13.28 28.93
N LEU A 24 18.52 13.36 28.31
CA LEU A 24 18.94 12.37 27.31
C LEU A 24 19.17 11.01 27.99
N GLY A 25 18.60 9.94 27.44
CA GLY A 25 18.85 8.56 27.88
C GLY A 25 17.59 7.71 27.99
N VAL A 26 17.69 6.61 28.72
CA VAL A 26 16.64 5.59 28.84
C VAL A 26 15.88 5.75 30.16
N GLY A 27 14.54 5.85 30.09
CA GLY A 27 13.68 5.88 31.28
C GLY A 27 13.38 4.49 31.87
N VAL A 28 13.23 3.48 31.01
CA VAL A 28 13.06 2.06 31.36
C VAL A 28 13.80 1.20 30.36
N GLU A 29 14.63 0.27 30.84
CA GLU A 29 15.34 -0.70 30.01
C GLU A 29 14.99 -2.13 30.46
N GLY A 30 14.70 -3.02 29.51
CA GLY A 30 14.50 -4.44 29.77
C GLY A 30 15.46 -5.27 28.91
N LEU A 31 16.52 -5.79 29.52
CA LEU A 31 17.55 -6.59 28.86
C LEU A 31 17.33 -8.08 29.15
N ALA A 32 17.37 -8.91 28.10
CA ALA A 32 17.35 -10.36 28.24
C ALA A 32 18.39 -10.98 27.29
N LYS A 33 19.25 -11.86 27.82
CA LYS A 33 20.20 -12.63 27.00
C LYS A 33 19.49 -13.69 26.14
N GLN A 34 18.37 -14.21 26.66
CA GLN A 34 17.47 -15.14 25.99
C GLN A 34 16.04 -14.81 26.44
N GLY A 35 15.07 -14.92 25.54
CA GLY A 35 13.66 -14.66 25.84
C GLY A 35 13.27 -13.19 25.69
N ILE A 36 12.30 -12.75 26.50
CA ILE A 36 11.63 -11.45 26.34
C ILE A 36 12.12 -10.50 27.44
N GLY A 37 12.74 -9.38 27.06
CA GLY A 37 13.14 -8.33 27.99
C GLY A 37 11.95 -7.51 28.51
N VAL A 38 11.02 -7.13 27.62
CA VAL A 38 9.78 -6.43 27.94
C VAL A 38 8.63 -7.06 27.18
N TYR A 39 7.53 -7.39 27.88
CA TYR A 39 6.34 -8.00 27.29
C TYR A 39 5.11 -7.14 27.62
N GLY A 40 4.52 -6.50 26.59
CA GLY A 40 3.26 -5.77 26.72
C GLY A 40 2.09 -6.62 26.26
N LYS A 41 1.16 -6.93 27.17
CA LYS A 41 -0.07 -7.66 26.88
C LYS A 41 -1.25 -6.92 27.48
N ALA A 42 -2.32 -6.80 26.71
CA ALA A 42 -3.60 -6.29 27.18
C ALA A 42 -4.70 -7.26 26.74
N GLU A 43 -5.61 -7.56 27.65
CA GLU A 43 -6.80 -8.37 27.39
C GLU A 43 -8.01 -7.45 27.53
N GLY A 44 -8.77 -7.29 26.45
CA GLY A 44 -10.00 -6.51 26.45
C GLY A 44 -11.18 -7.46 26.57
N GLU A 45 -11.94 -7.34 27.65
CA GLU A 45 -13.20 -8.08 27.81
C GLU A 45 -14.38 -7.33 27.17
N ASP A 46 -14.32 -6.00 27.11
CA ASP A 46 -15.32 -5.14 26.46
C ASP A 46 -14.97 -4.92 24.98
N PRO A 47 -15.81 -5.35 24.03
CA PRO A 47 -15.57 -5.13 22.60
C PRO A 47 -15.58 -3.65 22.21
N ASN A 48 -16.11 -2.75 23.05
CA ASN A 48 -16.11 -1.31 22.81
C ASN A 48 -14.84 -0.62 23.33
N ASN A 49 -14.01 -1.30 24.11
CA ASN A 49 -12.80 -0.73 24.66
C ASN A 49 -11.54 -1.34 24.01
N LYS A 50 -10.60 -0.47 23.63
CA LYS A 50 -9.38 -0.90 22.95
C LYS A 50 -8.35 -1.36 23.99
N ALA A 51 -8.04 -2.65 24.00
CA ALA A 51 -6.92 -3.20 24.74
C ALA A 51 -5.61 -2.96 23.95
N VAL A 52 -4.68 -2.22 24.54
CA VAL A 52 -3.38 -1.90 23.91
C VAL A 52 -2.26 -2.40 24.80
N GLY A 53 -1.52 -3.41 24.34
CA GLY A 53 -0.40 -3.98 25.09
C GLY A 53 0.83 -3.05 25.12
N VAL A 54 1.13 -2.39 24.00
CA VAL A 54 2.22 -1.42 23.87
C VAL A 54 1.71 -0.22 23.08
N LYS A 55 1.87 0.98 23.63
CA LYS A 55 1.57 2.24 22.95
C LYS A 55 2.81 3.11 23.00
N GLY A 56 3.33 3.47 21.82
CA GLY A 56 4.39 4.46 21.69
C GLY A 56 3.85 5.76 21.11
N PHE A 57 4.43 6.87 21.52
CA PHE A 57 4.14 8.19 20.99
C PHE A 57 5.43 9.01 20.99
N SER A 58 5.70 9.75 19.91
CA SER A 58 6.80 10.71 19.87
C SER A 58 6.27 12.06 19.40
N PHE A 59 6.74 13.13 20.05
CA PHE A 59 6.45 14.53 19.68
C PHE A 59 7.59 15.19 18.93
N GLY A 60 8.67 14.44 18.68
CA GLY A 60 9.80 14.96 17.95
C GLY A 60 9.42 15.34 16.51
N ARG A 61 10.11 16.35 15.99
CA ARG A 61 9.84 16.94 14.66
C ARG A 61 10.86 16.51 13.61
N LYS A 62 11.78 15.60 13.96
CA LYS A 62 12.80 15.08 13.05
C LYS A 62 12.31 13.79 12.41
N GLU A 63 12.87 13.46 11.25
CA GLU A 63 12.50 12.26 10.49
C GLU A 63 12.83 10.95 11.23
N GLU A 64 13.66 10.99 12.27
CA GLU A 64 14.16 9.85 13.04
C GLU A 64 13.44 9.68 14.39
N ASP A 65 12.35 10.42 14.62
CA ASP A 65 11.60 10.33 15.86
C ASP A 65 10.56 9.21 15.78
N PHE A 66 10.75 8.15 16.58
CA PHE A 66 9.87 6.97 16.59
C PHE A 66 9.06 6.89 17.88
N GLY A 67 7.75 6.65 17.77
CA GLY A 67 6.94 6.27 18.92
C GLY A 67 7.26 4.84 19.39
N VAL A 68 7.41 3.92 18.43
CA VAL A 68 7.89 2.55 18.62
C VAL A 68 8.85 2.24 17.47
N LEU A 69 10.04 1.74 17.78
CA LEU A 69 11.03 1.26 16.82
C LEU A 69 11.25 -0.23 17.05
N GLY A 70 11.14 -1.04 16.00
CA GLY A 70 11.54 -2.44 16.03
C GLY A 70 12.70 -2.67 15.09
N GLU A 71 13.82 -3.12 15.64
CA GLU A 71 15.07 -3.38 14.91
C GLU A 71 15.48 -4.83 15.12
N SER A 72 16.02 -5.44 14.06
CA SER A 72 16.59 -6.78 14.10
C SER A 72 17.86 -6.78 13.27
N VAL A 73 18.96 -7.24 13.87
CA VAL A 73 20.24 -7.45 13.18
C VAL A 73 20.33 -8.82 12.49
N GLY A 74 19.30 -9.66 12.66
CA GLY A 74 19.21 -10.98 12.07
C GLY A 74 18.31 -11.03 10.84
N GLN A 75 17.95 -12.24 10.42
CA GLN A 75 17.01 -12.48 9.30
C GLN A 75 15.53 -12.35 9.70
N ALA A 76 15.25 -12.31 11.01
CA ALA A 76 13.89 -12.13 11.52
C ALA A 76 13.45 -10.66 11.39
N PRO A 77 12.14 -10.39 11.21
CA PRO A 77 11.65 -9.02 11.18
C PRO A 77 11.82 -8.32 12.53
N GLY A 78 12.16 -7.02 12.52
CA GLY A 78 12.18 -6.20 13.74
C GLY A 78 10.78 -5.96 14.32
N VAL A 79 9.74 -5.99 13.48
CA VAL A 79 8.32 -5.97 13.87
C VAL A 79 7.56 -7.03 13.08
N LYS A 80 6.83 -7.89 13.77
CA LYS A 80 5.91 -8.86 13.17
C LYS A 80 4.49 -8.59 13.66
N GLY A 81 3.57 -8.39 12.73
CA GLY A 81 2.14 -8.30 13.03
C GLY A 81 1.40 -9.51 12.49
N ASP A 82 0.71 -10.23 13.36
CA ASP A 82 -0.13 -11.38 13.00
C ASP A 82 -1.56 -11.12 13.48
N ASN A 83 -2.56 -11.46 12.66
CA ASN A 83 -3.96 -11.37 13.01
C ASN A 83 -4.70 -12.63 12.54
N SER A 84 -5.36 -13.33 13.48
CA SER A 84 -6.08 -14.59 13.21
C SER A 84 -7.59 -14.40 13.01
N ARG A 85 -8.10 -13.18 13.17
CA ARG A 85 -9.54 -12.86 13.13
C ARG A 85 -9.94 -12.02 11.90
N GLY A 86 -9.08 -11.92 10.89
CA GLY A 86 -9.39 -11.31 9.60
C GLY A 86 -9.12 -9.81 9.50
N GLY A 87 -8.58 -9.16 10.54
CA GLY A 87 -8.07 -7.79 10.45
C GLY A 87 -6.62 -7.73 9.96
N PRO A 88 -6.06 -6.53 9.72
CA PRO A 88 -4.64 -6.39 9.43
C PRO A 88 -3.80 -6.84 10.63
N GLY A 89 -2.65 -7.47 10.34
CA GLY A 89 -1.60 -7.70 11.34
C GLY A 89 -0.82 -6.43 11.67
N VAL A 90 -0.63 -5.58 10.67
CA VAL A 90 -0.03 -4.23 10.78
C VAL A 90 -0.87 -3.28 9.93
N GLU A 91 -1.25 -2.14 10.50
CA GLU A 91 -1.95 -1.06 9.82
C GLU A 91 -1.16 0.24 9.99
N GLY A 92 -0.88 0.92 8.89
CA GLY A 92 -0.20 2.21 8.89
C GLY A 92 -1.08 3.29 8.26
N THR A 93 -1.25 4.40 8.96
CA THR A 93 -2.02 5.57 8.49
C THR A 93 -1.14 6.81 8.49
N GLY A 94 -1.27 7.63 7.46
CA GLY A 94 -0.50 8.86 7.31
C GLY A 94 -1.40 10.01 6.88
N TYR A 95 -1.19 11.20 7.46
CA TYR A 95 -2.02 12.38 7.13
C TYR A 95 -1.49 13.12 5.88
N ARG A 96 -0.18 13.38 5.83
CA ARG A 96 0.48 14.08 4.70
C ARG A 96 1.48 13.22 3.94
N GLY A 97 1.79 12.04 4.46
CA GLY A 97 2.77 11.11 3.91
C GLY A 97 2.23 9.69 3.87
N PRO A 98 3.04 8.73 3.38
CA PRO A 98 2.64 7.33 3.34
C PRO A 98 2.35 6.81 4.75
N GLY A 99 1.28 6.05 4.91
CA GLY A 99 1.02 5.32 6.17
C GLY A 99 2.02 4.18 6.40
N VAL A 100 2.53 3.58 5.32
CA VAL A 100 3.59 2.57 5.31
C VAL A 100 4.58 2.87 4.20
N ARG A 101 5.88 2.86 4.51
CA ARG A 101 6.98 3.02 3.55
C ARG A 101 7.95 1.86 3.71
N GLY A 102 8.29 1.21 2.61
CA GLY A 102 9.31 0.16 2.57
C GLY A 102 10.49 0.56 1.70
N THR A 103 11.70 0.31 2.16
CA THR A 103 12.96 0.60 1.47
C THR A 103 13.88 -0.61 1.58
N SER A 104 14.59 -0.94 0.50
CA SER A 104 15.53 -2.06 0.47
C SER A 104 16.67 -1.76 -0.50
N GLY A 105 17.88 -2.23 -0.18
CA GLY A 105 19.06 -2.04 -1.02
C GLY A 105 19.26 -3.12 -2.09
N SER A 106 18.62 -4.29 -1.94
CA SER A 106 18.85 -5.45 -2.82
C SER A 106 17.59 -6.24 -3.19
N GLY A 107 16.45 -5.96 -2.54
CA GLY A 107 15.19 -6.65 -2.78
C GLY A 107 14.01 -5.68 -2.87
N PRO A 108 12.77 -6.19 -2.90
CA PRO A 108 11.60 -5.32 -2.85
C PRO A 108 11.55 -4.58 -1.51
N GLY A 109 11.30 -3.27 -1.55
CA GLY A 109 11.02 -2.49 -0.34
C GLY A 109 9.71 -2.93 0.33
N VAL A 110 8.71 -3.35 -0.46
CA VAL A 110 7.44 -3.92 0.00
C VAL A 110 7.12 -5.14 -0.85
N HIS A 111 6.81 -6.26 -0.19
CA HIS A 111 6.42 -7.50 -0.85
C HIS A 111 5.05 -7.96 -0.33
N GLY A 112 4.04 -7.95 -1.21
CA GLY A 112 2.70 -8.45 -0.90
C GLY A 112 2.45 -9.80 -1.53
N LYS A 113 1.91 -10.73 -0.75
CA LYS A 113 1.58 -12.10 -1.16
C LYS A 113 0.25 -12.52 -0.55
N SER A 114 -0.62 -13.10 -1.37
CA SER A 114 -1.83 -13.76 -0.90
C SER A 114 -1.72 -15.28 -1.06
N LEU A 115 -2.25 -16.02 -0.09
CA LEU A 115 -2.34 -17.49 -0.12
C LEU A 115 -3.70 -17.96 -0.63
N GLN A 116 -4.68 -17.06 -0.74
CA GLN A 116 -6.00 -17.39 -1.23
C GLN A 116 -6.06 -17.27 -2.75
N SER A 117 -6.65 -18.28 -3.40
CA SER A 117 -6.93 -18.24 -4.83
C SER A 117 -7.74 -16.99 -5.18
N ARG A 118 -7.32 -16.27 -6.24
CA ARG A 118 -7.97 -15.06 -6.78
C ARG A 118 -7.91 -13.81 -5.90
N SER A 119 -7.21 -13.83 -4.78
CA SER A 119 -6.97 -12.62 -4.00
C SER A 119 -5.64 -11.96 -4.40
N PRO A 120 -5.59 -10.63 -4.58
CA PRO A 120 -4.34 -9.95 -4.92
C PRO A 120 -3.35 -10.01 -3.76
N GLY A 121 -2.05 -10.12 -4.06
CA GLY A 121 -1.00 -9.94 -3.06
C GLY A 121 -0.84 -8.48 -2.62
N VAL A 122 -1.13 -7.54 -3.52
CA VAL A 122 -1.14 -6.09 -3.28
C VAL A 122 -2.39 -5.50 -3.93
N HIS A 123 -3.15 -4.71 -3.16
CA HIS A 123 -4.31 -3.97 -3.64
C HIS A 123 -4.08 -2.48 -3.39
N GLY A 124 -4.24 -1.66 -4.43
CA GLY A 124 -4.09 -0.21 -4.35
C GLY A 124 -5.35 0.49 -4.84
N GLU A 125 -5.82 1.47 -4.06
CA GLU A 125 -7.00 2.28 -4.33
C GLU A 125 -6.65 3.76 -4.15
N GLY A 126 -7.15 4.61 -5.04
CA GLY A 126 -6.92 6.05 -5.00
C GLY A 126 -8.20 6.81 -5.34
N THR A 127 -8.51 7.86 -4.57
CA THR A 127 -9.74 8.66 -4.75
C THR A 127 -9.58 9.78 -5.77
N GLY A 128 -8.40 10.38 -5.85
CA GLY A 128 -8.08 11.48 -6.77
C GLY A 128 -6.92 11.20 -7.73
N GLY A 129 -6.30 10.03 -7.63
CA GLY A 129 -5.13 9.65 -8.42
C GLY A 129 -5.05 8.13 -8.62
N PRO A 130 -4.00 7.62 -9.28
CA PRO A 130 -3.85 6.20 -9.52
C PRO A 130 -3.77 5.44 -8.19
N GLY A 131 -4.49 4.31 -8.10
CA GLY A 131 -4.38 3.42 -6.93
C GLY A 131 -3.01 2.75 -6.82
N VAL A 132 -2.33 2.55 -7.95
CA VAL A 132 -0.93 2.08 -8.01
C VAL A 132 -0.19 2.87 -9.08
N ARG A 133 0.99 3.40 -8.74
CA ARG A 133 1.90 4.05 -9.67
C ARG A 133 3.29 3.47 -9.51
N GLY A 134 3.87 3.02 -10.61
CA GLY A 134 5.26 2.57 -10.68
C GLY A 134 6.09 3.51 -11.55
N THR A 135 7.29 3.85 -11.08
CA THR A 135 8.25 4.73 -11.76
C THR A 135 9.65 4.14 -11.61
N SER A 136 10.46 4.27 -12.64
CA SER A 136 11.87 3.86 -12.64
C SER A 136 12.65 4.85 -13.48
N ASP A 137 13.85 5.21 -13.02
CA ASP A 137 14.77 6.09 -13.75
C ASP A 137 15.70 5.30 -14.69
N GLU A 138 15.76 3.97 -14.54
CA GLU A 138 16.73 3.10 -15.23
C GLU A 138 16.05 2.09 -16.19
N ASP A 139 14.81 1.66 -15.90
CA ASP A 139 14.11 0.63 -16.65
C ASP A 139 12.59 0.91 -16.69
N CYS A 140 11.73 -0.11 -16.77
CA CYS A 140 10.29 0.05 -16.76
C CYS A 140 9.73 0.38 -15.36
N GLY A 141 8.70 1.24 -15.32
CA GLY A 141 7.97 1.54 -14.07
C GLY A 141 7.14 0.37 -13.54
N GLY A 142 6.88 -0.66 -14.36
CA GLY A 142 6.16 -1.86 -13.93
C GLY A 142 6.23 -2.97 -14.97
N ARG A 143 6.28 -4.22 -14.48
CA ARG A 143 6.32 -5.44 -15.27
C ARG A 143 5.27 -6.42 -14.74
N PHE A 144 4.42 -6.95 -15.61
CA PHE A 144 3.37 -7.90 -15.27
C PHE A 144 3.66 -9.24 -15.93
N GLU A 145 3.81 -10.29 -15.13
CA GLU A 145 4.23 -11.62 -15.61
C GLU A 145 3.38 -12.73 -15.00
N SER A 146 3.19 -13.81 -15.77
CA SER A 146 2.47 -14.99 -15.34
C SER A 146 2.93 -16.19 -16.15
N GLN A 147 3.13 -17.34 -15.48
CA GLN A 147 3.50 -18.60 -16.13
C GLN A 147 2.33 -19.24 -16.90
N LYS A 148 1.10 -18.73 -16.74
CA LYS A 148 -0.10 -19.24 -17.41
C LYS A 148 -0.68 -18.19 -18.35
N HIS A 149 -1.20 -17.11 -17.78
CA HIS A 149 -1.89 -16.05 -18.52
C HIS A 149 -1.41 -14.69 -18.03
N GLY A 150 -0.55 -14.03 -18.81
CA GLY A 150 -0.22 -12.61 -18.62
C GLY A 150 -1.35 -11.77 -19.19
N GLN A 151 -2.22 -11.23 -18.33
CA GLN A 151 -3.39 -10.46 -18.75
C GLN A 151 -3.44 -9.13 -18.01
N ILE A 152 -3.81 -8.08 -18.74
CA ILE A 152 -4.14 -6.77 -18.19
C ILE A 152 -5.63 -6.56 -18.41
N TYR A 153 -6.38 -6.45 -17.32
CA TYR A 153 -7.81 -6.16 -17.39
C TYR A 153 -8.03 -4.65 -17.34
N LEU A 154 -8.50 -4.09 -18.46
CA LEU A 154 -9.00 -2.72 -18.53
C LEU A 154 -10.52 -2.78 -18.53
N LYS A 155 -11.16 -2.23 -17.50
CA LYS A 155 -12.63 -2.13 -17.44
C LYS A 155 -13.09 -1.18 -18.56
N PRO A 156 -13.87 -1.64 -19.56
CA PRO A 156 -14.26 -0.77 -20.65
C PRO A 156 -15.21 0.34 -20.20
N VAL A 157 -15.02 1.54 -20.73
CA VAL A 157 -15.96 2.65 -20.57
C VAL A 157 -17.06 2.56 -21.63
N LYS A 158 -18.27 3.04 -21.29
CA LYS A 158 -19.41 3.14 -22.21
C LYS A 158 -19.65 4.62 -22.56
N PRO A 159 -18.98 5.17 -23.59
CA PRO A 159 -19.18 6.55 -23.99
C PRO A 159 -20.47 6.71 -24.79
N GLU A 160 -20.89 7.95 -24.97
CA GLU A 160 -21.79 8.29 -26.06
C GLU A 160 -21.07 8.17 -27.41
N PHE A 161 -21.83 8.00 -28.49
CA PHE A 161 -21.31 7.94 -29.85
C PHE A 161 -21.82 9.12 -30.67
N ALA A 162 -20.98 9.62 -31.58
CA ALA A 162 -21.41 10.56 -32.61
C ALA A 162 -22.22 9.82 -33.70
N SER A 163 -22.88 10.58 -34.57
CA SER A 163 -23.73 10.02 -35.65
C SER A 163 -22.95 9.18 -36.66
N ASP A 164 -21.64 9.38 -36.76
CA ASP A 164 -20.71 8.61 -37.60
C ASP A 164 -20.18 7.34 -36.92
N GLY A 165 -20.61 7.05 -35.69
CA GLY A 165 -20.15 5.90 -34.90
C GLY A 165 -18.85 6.14 -34.14
N THR A 166 -18.28 7.35 -34.16
CA THR A 166 -17.07 7.67 -33.39
C THR A 166 -17.41 7.82 -31.90
N PRO A 167 -16.68 7.16 -30.98
CA PRO A 167 -16.92 7.35 -29.55
C PRO A 167 -16.52 8.74 -29.09
N LYS A 168 -17.33 9.36 -28.22
CA LYS A 168 -17.01 10.61 -27.54
C LYS A 168 -16.09 10.32 -26.34
N LEU A 169 -14.79 10.38 -26.57
CA LEU A 169 -13.76 10.06 -25.57
C LEU A 169 -13.43 11.25 -24.66
N PRO A 170 -12.84 10.99 -23.47
CA PRO A 170 -12.47 12.05 -22.54
C PRO A 170 -11.54 13.09 -23.18
N ARG A 171 -11.78 14.37 -22.88
CA ARG A 171 -10.88 15.48 -23.25
C ARG A 171 -9.61 15.54 -22.38
N THR A 172 -9.49 14.63 -21.43
CA THR A 172 -8.38 14.48 -20.51
C THR A 172 -7.72 13.13 -20.75
N GLY A 173 -6.40 13.10 -20.73
CA GLY A 173 -5.61 11.89 -20.90
C GLY A 173 -4.14 12.27 -21.02
N ALA A 174 -3.26 11.39 -20.55
CA ALA A 174 -1.82 11.52 -20.72
C ALA A 174 -1.35 10.73 -21.96
N PRO A 175 -0.38 11.25 -22.73
CA PRO A 175 0.20 10.50 -23.84
C PRO A 175 0.67 9.11 -23.41
N GLY A 176 0.30 8.08 -24.18
CA GLY A 176 0.60 6.69 -23.86
C GLY A 176 -0.47 5.97 -23.03
N GLU A 177 -1.49 6.67 -22.53
CA GLU A 177 -2.61 6.02 -21.84
C GLU A 177 -3.46 5.17 -22.78
N LEU A 178 -3.89 4.02 -22.29
CA LEU A 178 -4.78 3.09 -22.98
C LEU A 178 -6.18 3.14 -22.37
N LEU A 179 -7.19 3.19 -23.23
CA LEU A 179 -8.59 3.19 -22.84
C LEU A 179 -9.34 2.07 -23.58
N ALA A 180 -9.94 1.17 -22.82
CA ALA A 180 -10.88 0.20 -23.37
C ALA A 180 -12.27 0.84 -23.48
N VAL A 181 -12.92 0.69 -24.63
CA VAL A 181 -14.22 1.30 -24.95
C VAL A 181 -15.19 0.21 -25.39
N MET A 182 -16.38 0.21 -24.80
CA MET A 182 -17.46 -0.70 -25.19
C MET A 182 -18.40 -0.01 -26.18
N GLY A 183 -18.54 -0.62 -27.36
CA GLY A 183 -19.47 -0.22 -28.42
C GLY A 183 -20.94 -0.54 -28.11
N PRO A 184 -21.87 0.01 -28.90
CA PRO A 184 -23.31 -0.26 -28.77
C PRO A 184 -23.69 -1.73 -28.99
N ASP A 185 -22.90 -2.44 -29.78
CA ASP A 185 -23.01 -3.86 -30.11
C ASP A 185 -22.24 -4.79 -29.15
N PHE A 186 -21.79 -4.24 -28.01
CA PHE A 186 -20.92 -4.91 -27.04
C PHE A 186 -19.52 -5.27 -27.56
N SER A 187 -19.11 -4.74 -28.71
CA SER A 187 -17.70 -4.81 -29.14
C SER A 187 -16.80 -4.05 -28.16
N CYS A 188 -15.58 -4.51 -27.99
CA CYS A 188 -14.57 -3.83 -27.16
C CYS A 188 -13.44 -3.34 -28.06
N THR A 189 -13.17 -2.05 -28.04
CA THR A 189 -12.07 -1.42 -28.79
C THR A 189 -11.06 -0.81 -27.84
N LEU A 190 -9.80 -0.75 -28.26
CA LEU A 190 -8.72 -0.16 -27.49
C LEU A 190 -8.29 1.15 -28.16
N TRP A 191 -8.10 2.20 -27.36
CA TRP A 191 -7.72 3.52 -27.83
C TRP A 191 -6.47 4.00 -27.10
N LEU A 192 -5.51 4.52 -27.85
CA LEU A 192 -4.26 5.09 -27.33
C LEU A 192 -4.35 6.61 -27.35
N CYS A 193 -4.06 7.23 -26.21
CA CYS A 193 -3.90 8.68 -26.13
C CYS A 193 -2.60 9.10 -26.82
N VAL A 194 -2.71 9.97 -27.83
CA VAL A 194 -1.62 10.44 -28.68
C VAL A 194 -1.55 11.97 -28.69
N VAL A 195 -0.34 12.51 -28.86
CA VAL A 195 -0.13 13.95 -29.06
C VAL A 195 -0.11 14.23 -30.55
N GLN A 196 -1.05 15.03 -31.05
CA GLN A 196 -1.09 15.41 -32.47
C GLN A 196 -0.19 16.59 -32.84
N SER A 197 0.31 17.38 -31.87
CA SER A 197 1.20 18.52 -32.14
C SER A 197 2.01 18.89 -30.90
N PHE A 198 3.27 19.30 -31.09
CA PHE A 198 4.10 19.86 -30.01
C PHE A 198 3.33 21.01 -29.34
N PRO A 199 3.12 20.97 -28.01
CA PRO A 199 2.42 22.05 -27.33
C PRO A 199 3.22 23.34 -27.48
N LEU A 200 2.60 24.36 -28.05
CA LEU A 200 3.14 25.72 -27.96
C LEU A 200 3.17 26.12 -26.48
N PRO A 201 4.20 26.85 -26.03
CA PRO A 201 4.20 27.38 -24.67
C PRO A 201 2.90 28.18 -24.47
N HIS A 202 2.12 27.81 -23.45
CA HIS A 202 0.81 28.36 -23.07
C HIS A 202 -0.47 27.78 -23.73
N HIS A 203 -0.36 26.79 -24.62
CA HIS A 203 -1.54 26.05 -25.11
C HIS A 203 -1.37 24.55 -24.88
N PRO A 204 -2.11 23.93 -23.93
CA PRO A 204 -2.15 22.48 -23.86
C PRO A 204 -2.72 21.96 -25.20
N SER A 205 -1.93 21.16 -25.92
CA SER A 205 -2.43 20.49 -27.12
C SER A 205 -3.68 19.69 -26.75
N PRO A 206 -4.74 19.73 -27.58
CA PRO A 206 -5.91 18.91 -27.33
C PRO A 206 -5.48 17.44 -27.26
N VAL A 207 -6.04 16.72 -26.29
CA VAL A 207 -5.85 15.28 -26.16
C VAL A 207 -6.52 14.61 -27.36
N SER A 208 -5.76 13.81 -28.10
CA SER A 208 -6.27 13.04 -29.23
C SER A 208 -6.19 11.56 -28.93
N TRP A 209 -7.16 10.80 -29.39
CA TRP A 209 -7.23 9.35 -29.19
C TRP A 209 -7.21 8.67 -30.55
N ALA A 210 -6.34 7.67 -30.69
CA ALA A 210 -6.24 6.85 -31.89
C ALA A 210 -6.69 5.42 -31.60
N PRO A 211 -7.51 4.80 -32.46
CA PRO A 211 -7.90 3.41 -32.27
C PRO A 211 -6.68 2.50 -32.50
N VAL A 212 -6.45 1.58 -31.58
CA VAL A 212 -5.47 0.51 -31.73
C VAL A 212 -6.09 -0.55 -32.63
N GLN A 213 -5.54 -0.70 -33.84
CA GLN A 213 -5.99 -1.72 -34.79
C GLN A 213 -5.45 -3.08 -34.35
N LEU A 214 -6.36 -3.93 -33.88
CA LEU A 214 -6.06 -5.31 -33.54
C LEU A 214 -6.34 -6.20 -34.76
N GLY A 215 -5.64 -7.34 -34.83
CA GLY A 215 -5.92 -8.36 -35.83
C GLY A 215 -7.32 -8.99 -35.66
N PRO A 216 -7.70 -9.96 -36.52
CA PRO A 216 -8.98 -10.65 -36.38
C PRO A 216 -9.09 -11.29 -35.00
N ALA A 217 -10.30 -11.22 -34.43
CA ALA A 217 -10.59 -11.89 -33.19
C ALA A 217 -10.44 -13.42 -33.36
N VAL A 218 -9.73 -14.04 -32.42
CA VAL A 218 -9.64 -15.49 -32.30
C VAL A 218 -10.32 -15.92 -31.01
N GLN A 219 -10.90 -17.11 -31.02
CA GLN A 219 -11.50 -17.67 -29.81
C GLN A 219 -10.39 -18.10 -28.85
N GLY A 220 -10.54 -17.78 -27.56
CA GLY A 220 -9.62 -18.30 -26.54
C GLY A 220 -9.83 -19.79 -26.36
N GLU A 221 -8.74 -20.56 -26.38
CA GLU A 221 -8.72 -21.99 -26.05
C GLU A 221 -8.16 -22.18 -24.64
N VAL A 222 -8.66 -23.19 -23.92
CA VAL A 222 -8.35 -23.48 -22.51
C VAL A 222 -7.07 -24.30 -22.40
#